data_AF-A0A5A9ZPM0-F1
#
_entry.id   AF-A0A5A9ZPM0-F1
#
_cell.length_a   1.000
_cell.length_b   1.000
_cell.length_c   1.000
_cell.angle_alpha   90.00
_cell.angle_beta   90.00
_cell.angle_gamma   90.00
#
_symmetry.space_group_name_H-M   'P 1'
#
loop_
_entity.id
_entity.type
_entity.pdbx_description
1 polymer ?
#
loop_
_entity_poly.entity_id
_entity_poly.type
_entity_poly.pdbx_seq_one_letter_code
_entity_poly.pdbx_strand_id
1 'polypeptide(L)'
;MLKGFKDFIMQGNVIDLAVAVVIGTAFASIVDAFTSAIINPLIALLGGDKEVGFAVQLLDNNPETVMNFGMLITAIINFLLVAAIIYFALVAPMNKMKEAAAKRKGIEAPASDNDLLVEIRDLLAGRPLTHPSAPESPSSNS
;
A
#
# COMPACT_ATOMS: atom_id res chain seq x y z
N MET A 1 18.55 -22.62 -24.14
CA MET A 1 17.80 -21.35 -24.02
C MET A 1 16.41 -21.58 -23.42
N LEU A 2 15.46 -22.25 -24.11
CA LEU A 2 14.10 -22.49 -23.58
C LEU A 2 14.05 -23.23 -22.22
N LYS A 3 14.91 -24.23 -22.01
CA LYS A 3 14.98 -24.96 -20.74
C LYS A 3 15.45 -24.07 -19.58
N GLY A 4 16.52 -23.30 -19.79
CA GLY A 4 17.02 -22.35 -18.77
C GLY A 4 16.06 -21.18 -18.49
N PHE A 5 15.29 -20.74 -19.48
CA PHE A 5 14.23 -19.75 -19.27
C PHE A 5 13.06 -20.33 -18.46
N LYS A 6 12.66 -21.58 -18.72
CA LYS A 6 11.67 -22.29 -17.90
C LYS A 6 12.17 -22.45 -16.47
N ASP A 7 13.41 -22.87 -16.27
CA ASP A 7 13.99 -23.06 -14.94
C ASP A 7 14.08 -21.74 -14.16
N PHE A 8 14.35 -20.61 -14.85
CA PHE A 8 14.33 -19.27 -14.28
C PHE A 8 12.92 -18.81 -13.88
N ILE A 9 11.92 -18.98 -14.74
CA ILE A 9 10.53 -18.60 -14.41
C ILE A 9 9.96 -19.51 -13.34
N MET A 10 10.31 -20.80 -13.32
CA MET A 10 9.84 -21.72 -12.28
C MET A 10 10.41 -21.43 -10.89
N GLN A 11 11.34 -20.47 -10.77
CA GLN A 11 11.77 -19.96 -9.48
C GLN A 11 10.61 -19.18 -8.83
N GLY A 12 10.07 -19.71 -7.72
CA GLY A 12 8.85 -19.19 -7.09
C GLY A 12 8.85 -17.67 -6.82
N ASN A 13 10.00 -17.12 -6.42
CA ASN A 13 10.18 -15.68 -6.21
C ASN A 13 9.92 -14.83 -7.47
N VAL A 14 10.21 -15.36 -8.68
CA VAL A 14 9.99 -14.64 -9.94
C VAL A 14 8.50 -14.65 -10.32
N ILE A 15 7.81 -15.78 -10.11
CA ILE A 15 6.37 -15.88 -10.38
C ILE A 15 5.59 -14.96 -9.45
N ASP A 16 5.89 -14.98 -8.15
CA ASP A 16 5.18 -14.16 -7.16
C ASP A 16 5.37 -12.66 -7.44
N LEU A 17 6.59 -12.26 -7.80
CA LEU A 17 6.88 -10.88 -8.20
C LEU A 17 6.15 -10.50 -9.50
N ALA A 18 6.18 -11.38 -10.52
CA ALA A 18 5.51 -11.13 -11.79
C ALA A 18 3.99 -10.97 -11.60
N VAL A 19 3.36 -11.84 -10.81
CA VAL A 19 1.94 -11.76 -10.48
C VAL A 19 1.63 -10.46 -9.73
N ALA A 20 2.45 -10.10 -8.74
CA ALA A 20 2.28 -8.85 -7.99
C ALA A 20 2.30 -7.61 -8.91
N VAL A 21 3.25 -7.55 -9.86
CA VAL A 21 3.35 -6.43 -10.82
C VAL A 21 2.13 -6.39 -11.75
N VAL A 22 1.72 -7.52 -12.32
CA VAL A 22 0.58 -7.59 -13.25
C VAL A 22 -0.73 -7.19 -12.57
N ILE A 23 -0.98 -7.68 -11.36
CA ILE A 23 -2.18 -7.31 -10.60
C ILE A 23 -2.12 -5.83 -10.21
N GLY A 24 -0.96 -5.34 -9.78
CA GLY A 24 -0.77 -3.94 -9.40
C GLY A 24 -1.06 -2.97 -10.54
N THR A 25 -0.56 -3.25 -11.75
CA THR A 25 -0.80 -2.39 -12.92
C THR A 25 -2.25 -2.47 -13.40
N ALA A 26 -2.84 -3.67 -13.44
CA ALA A 26 -4.25 -3.84 -13.79
C ALA A 26 -5.18 -3.06 -12.84
N PHE A 27 -4.89 -3.10 -11.54
CA PHE A 27 -5.67 -2.37 -10.55
C PHE A 27 -5.51 -0.85 -10.70
N ALA A 28 -4.28 -0.35 -10.88
CA ALA A 28 -4.03 1.06 -11.14
C ALA A 28 -4.81 1.56 -12.36
N SER A 29 -4.83 0.80 -13.46
CA SER A 29 -5.60 1.15 -14.66
C SER A 29 -7.12 1.25 -14.42
N ILE A 30 -7.68 0.43 -13.51
CA ILE A 30 -9.11 0.54 -13.15
C ILE A 30 -9.38 1.86 -12.42
N VAL A 31 -8.50 2.25 -11.50
CA VAL A 31 -8.65 3.51 -10.77
C VAL A 31 -8.44 4.71 -11.70
N ASP A 32 -7.44 4.65 -12.58
CA ASP A 32 -7.20 5.67 -13.59
C ASP A 32 -8.42 5.85 -14.51
N ALA A 33 -9.04 4.75 -14.95
CA ALA A 33 -10.25 4.79 -15.76
C ALA A 33 -11.42 5.41 -14.99
N PHE A 34 -11.60 5.07 -13.72
CA PHE A 34 -12.63 5.67 -12.86
C PHE A 34 -12.40 7.18 -12.67
N THR A 35 -11.18 7.58 -12.32
CA THR A 35 -10.82 8.98 -12.15
C THR A 35 -11.04 9.75 -13.45
N SER A 36 -10.61 9.19 -14.58
CA SER A 36 -10.75 9.83 -15.89
C SER A 36 -12.21 9.95 -16.34
N ALA A 37 -13.04 8.94 -16.07
CA ALA A 37 -14.43 8.92 -16.50
C ALA A 37 -15.37 9.73 -15.59
N ILE A 38 -15.08 9.82 -14.29
CA ILE A 38 -16.00 10.39 -13.30
C ILE A 38 -15.42 11.64 -12.64
N ILE A 39 -14.18 11.57 -12.14
CA ILE A 39 -13.58 12.66 -11.37
C ILE A 39 -13.16 13.81 -12.28
N ASN A 40 -12.53 13.54 -13.43
CA ASN A 40 -12.08 14.59 -14.35
C ASN A 40 -13.23 15.46 -14.86
N PRO A 41 -14.38 14.92 -15.30
CA PRO A 41 -15.53 15.74 -15.66
C PRO A 41 -16.06 16.59 -14.51
N LEU A 42 -16.06 16.08 -13.27
CA LEU A 42 -16.49 16.83 -12.09
C LEU A 42 -15.55 18.00 -11.77
N ILE A 43 -14.23 17.78 -11.88
CA ILE A 43 -13.23 18.84 -11.71
C ILE A 43 -13.34 19.86 -12.84
N ALA A 44 -13.53 19.40 -14.08
CA ALA A 44 -13.72 20.27 -15.24
C ALA A 44 -14.96 21.17 -15.09
N LEU A 45 -16.06 20.64 -14.55
CA LEU A 45 -17.28 21.41 -14.27
C LEU A 45 -17.04 22.53 -13.24
N LEU A 46 -16.27 22.26 -12.19
CA LEU A 46 -15.91 23.26 -11.17
C LEU A 46 -14.84 24.25 -11.67
N GLY A 47 -14.12 23.88 -12.73
CA GLY A 47 -12.99 24.57 -13.31
C GLY A 47 -13.31 25.72 -14.29
N GLY A 48 -14.53 25.79 -14.81
CA GLY A 48 -14.96 26.75 -15.82
C GLY A 48 -14.50 26.41 -17.25
N ASP A 49 -15.01 27.20 -18.23
CA ASP A 49 -14.99 27.00 -19.69
C ASP A 49 -13.61 26.87 -20.40
N LYS A 50 -12.51 26.81 -19.66
CA LYS A 50 -11.18 26.60 -20.24
C LYS A 50 -10.75 25.17 -19.92
N GLU A 51 -10.60 24.39 -20.98
CA GLU A 51 -10.16 23.00 -20.96
C GLU A 51 -9.18 22.75 -19.82
N VAL A 52 -9.65 21.97 -18.85
CA VAL A 52 -9.00 21.69 -17.57
C VAL A 52 -8.94 22.91 -16.66
N GLY A 53 -9.94 23.01 -15.78
CA GLY A 53 -10.05 24.03 -14.74
C GLY A 53 -8.71 24.45 -14.15
N PHE A 54 -8.46 25.75 -14.13
CA PHE A 54 -7.21 26.37 -13.66
C PHE A 54 -6.00 26.25 -14.60
N ALA A 55 -6.20 26.16 -15.92
CA ALA A 55 -5.12 26.39 -16.87
C ALA A 55 -4.81 27.90 -17.00
N VAL A 56 -3.60 28.32 -16.59
CA VAL A 56 -3.09 29.69 -16.83
C VAL A 56 -2.08 29.61 -17.96
N GLN A 57 -2.33 30.33 -19.05
CA GLN A 57 -1.38 30.48 -20.14
C GLN A 57 -0.44 31.64 -19.80
N LEU A 58 0.86 31.35 -19.64
CA LEU A 58 1.85 32.36 -19.22
C LEU A 58 2.39 33.18 -20.41
N LEU A 59 2.22 32.70 -21.64
CA LEU A 59 2.68 33.38 -22.86
C LEU A 59 1.62 33.24 -23.96
N ASP A 60 1.15 34.37 -24.51
CA ASP A 60 0.17 34.36 -25.59
C ASP A 60 0.72 33.57 -26.79
N ASN A 61 -0.09 32.63 -27.29
CA ASN A 61 0.16 31.83 -28.49
C ASN A 61 1.27 30.77 -28.42
N ASN A 62 1.73 30.38 -27.21
CA ASN A 62 2.55 29.18 -27.02
C ASN A 62 1.75 28.08 -26.29
N PRO A 63 1.45 26.93 -26.94
CA PRO A 63 0.76 25.81 -26.29
C PRO A 63 1.63 25.10 -25.23
N GLU A 64 2.96 25.28 -25.24
CA GLU A 64 3.86 24.66 -24.26
C GLU A 64 3.98 25.45 -22.94
N THR A 65 3.46 26.68 -22.88
CA THR A 65 3.51 27.53 -21.68
C THR A 65 2.17 27.60 -20.94
N VAL A 66 1.39 26.52 -21.02
CA VAL A 66 0.13 26.37 -20.28
C VAL A 66 0.41 25.64 -18.97
N MET A 67 0.24 26.35 -17.85
CA MET A 67 0.32 25.75 -16.53
C MET A 67 -1.06 25.22 -16.14
N ASN A 68 -1.23 23.91 -16.20
CA ASN A 68 -2.50 23.23 -15.95
C ASN A 68 -2.58 22.73 -14.50
N PHE A 69 -3.10 23.59 -13.62
CA PHE A 69 -3.27 23.21 -12.20
C PHE A 69 -4.38 22.16 -12.01
N GLY A 70 -5.35 22.06 -12.92
CA GLY A 70 -6.38 21.03 -12.90
C GLY A 70 -5.81 19.62 -13.06
N MET A 71 -4.84 19.43 -13.96
CA MET A 71 -4.14 18.15 -14.11
C MET A 71 -3.39 17.74 -12.85
N LEU A 72 -2.77 18.70 -12.15
CA LEU A 72 -2.10 18.44 -10.87
C LEU A 72 -3.10 18.01 -9.78
N ILE A 73 -4.24 18.69 -9.68
CA ILE A 73 -5.32 18.34 -8.73
C ILE A 73 -5.87 16.94 -9.05
N THR A 74 -6.13 16.66 -10.33
CA THR A 74 -6.54 15.32 -10.79
C THR A 74 -5.53 14.26 -10.39
N ALA A 75 -4.23 14.50 -10.61
CA ALA A 75 -3.19 13.53 -10.27
C ALA A 75 -3.12 13.25 -8.75
N ILE A 76 -3.27 14.29 -7.92
CA ILE A 76 -3.32 14.15 -6.46
C ILE A 76 -4.54 13.34 -6.02
N ILE A 77 -5.73 13.64 -6.57
CA ILE A 77 -6.95 12.90 -6.26
C ILE A 77 -6.83 11.44 -6.68
N ASN A 78 -6.28 11.18 -7.87
CA ASN A 78 -6.05 9.82 -8.35
C ASN A 78 -5.13 9.04 -7.42
N PHE A 79 -4.00 9.63 -7.02
CA PHE A 79 -3.07 9.02 -6.08
C PHE A 79 -3.74 8.70 -4.73
N LEU A 80 -4.52 9.63 -4.18
CA LEU A 80 -5.26 9.42 -2.93
C LEU A 80 -6.32 8.32 -3.06
N LEU A 81 -7.02 8.22 -4.19
CA LEU A 81 -7.99 7.15 -4.44
C LEU A 81 -7.32 5.78 -4.52
N VAL A 82 -6.23 5.64 -5.29
CA VAL A 82 -5.47 4.39 -5.38
C VAL A 82 -5.00 3.98 -3.98
N ALA A 83 -4.38 4.90 -3.24
CA ALA A 83 -3.90 4.64 -1.88
C ALA A 83 -5.04 4.25 -0.93
N ALA A 84 -6.17 4.95 -0.98
CA ALA A 84 -7.33 4.67 -0.15
C ALA A 84 -7.91 3.28 -0.46
N ILE A 85 -8.08 2.91 -1.72
CA ILE A 85 -8.64 1.59 -2.06
C ILE A 85 -7.66 0.48 -1.70
N ILE A 86 -6.36 0.62 -1.95
CA ILE A 86 -5.36 -0.36 -1.51
C ILE A 86 -5.42 -0.52 0.02
N TYR A 87 -5.48 0.59 0.76
CA TYR A 87 -5.57 0.53 2.21
C TYR A 87 -6.87 -0.15 2.69
N PHE A 88 -8.03 0.27 2.19
CA PHE A 88 -9.32 -0.24 2.66
C PHE A 88 -9.65 -1.64 2.14
N ALA A 89 -9.26 -2.00 0.92
CA ALA A 89 -9.58 -3.29 0.31
C ALA A 89 -8.56 -4.38 0.59
N LEU A 90 -7.28 -4.03 0.80
CA LEU A 90 -6.22 -5.00 1.06
C LEU A 90 -5.67 -4.89 2.49
N VAL A 91 -5.17 -3.72 2.90
CA VAL A 91 -4.44 -3.59 4.17
C VAL A 91 -5.36 -3.74 5.39
N ALA A 92 -6.49 -3.03 5.42
CA ALA A 92 -7.44 -3.05 6.52
C ALA A 92 -8.04 -4.44 6.80
N PRO A 93 -8.55 -5.19 5.80
CA PRO A 93 -9.05 -6.54 6.05
C PRO A 93 -7.92 -7.51 6.41
N MET A 94 -6.74 -7.38 5.79
CA MET A 94 -5.59 -8.22 6.14
C MET A 94 -5.16 -8.01 7.59
N ASN A 95 -5.10 -6.76 8.06
CA ASN A 95 -4.79 -6.44 9.45
C ASN A 95 -5.87 -6.98 10.41
N LYS A 96 -7.15 -6.81 10.07
CA LYS A 96 -8.26 -7.37 10.86
C LYS A 96 -8.23 -8.90 10.93
N MET A 97 -7.91 -9.57 9.83
CA MET A 97 -7.79 -11.03 9.79
C MET A 97 -6.60 -11.52 10.62
N LYS A 98 -5.45 -10.84 10.54
CA LYS A 98 -4.27 -11.16 11.36
C LYS A 98 -4.58 -11.00 12.85
N GLU A 99 -5.24 -9.92 13.23
CA GLU A 99 -5.66 -9.67 14.62
C GLU A 99 -6.69 -10.71 15.11
N ALA A 100 -7.68 -11.05 14.28
CA ALA A 100 -8.67 -12.08 14.60
C ALA A 100 -8.06 -13.49 14.69
N ALA A 101 -7.06 -13.80 13.86
CA ALA A 101 -6.32 -15.06 13.90
C ALA A 101 -5.44 -15.16 15.16
N ALA A 102 -4.80 -14.06 15.58
CA ALA A 102 -4.07 -13.99 16.84
C ALA A 102 -5.01 -14.20 18.04
N LYS A 103 -6.15 -13.51 18.06
CA LYS A 103 -7.15 -13.63 19.13
C LYS A 103 -7.77 -15.02 19.26
N ARG A 104 -7.98 -15.74 18.14
CA ARG A 104 -8.53 -17.11 18.13
C ARG A 104 -7.56 -18.17 18.64
N LYS A 105 -6.25 -17.94 18.57
CA LYS A 105 -5.26 -18.92 19.02
C LYS A 105 -4.87 -18.77 20.49
N GLY A 106 -5.33 -17.71 21.19
CA GLY A 106 -4.91 -17.44 22.58
C GLY A 106 -3.41 -17.18 22.72
N ILE A 107 -2.72 -16.96 21.60
CA ILE A 107 -1.31 -16.63 21.48
C ILE A 107 -1.32 -15.18 21.01
N GLU A 108 -0.79 -14.26 21.82
CA GLU A 108 -0.43 -12.92 21.34
C GLU A 108 0.33 -13.06 20.02
N ALA A 109 0.06 -12.16 19.06
CA ALA A 109 0.51 -12.18 17.67
C ALA A 109 1.57 -13.24 17.32
N PRO A 110 1.36 -14.11 16.30
CA PRO A 110 2.28 -15.21 15.99
C PRO A 110 3.72 -14.70 16.09
N ALA A 111 4.47 -15.20 17.08
CA ALA A 111 5.81 -14.74 17.38
C ALA A 111 6.56 -14.64 16.06
N SER A 112 7.04 -13.45 15.73
CA SER A 112 7.80 -13.28 14.50
C SER A 112 9.00 -14.22 14.56
N ASP A 113 9.56 -14.60 13.40
CA ASP A 113 10.77 -15.43 13.39
C ASP A 113 11.88 -14.83 14.27
N ASN A 114 11.94 -13.49 14.38
CA ASN A 114 12.83 -12.81 15.30
C ASN A 114 12.50 -13.07 16.77
N ASP A 115 11.23 -13.06 17.15
CA ASP A 115 10.81 -13.33 18.53
C ASP A 115 11.15 -14.79 18.92
N LEU A 116 10.92 -15.74 18.01
CA LEU A 116 11.32 -17.14 18.19
C LEU A 116 12.84 -17.29 18.32
N LEU A 117 13.62 -16.55 17.53
CA LEU A 117 15.08 -16.55 17.62
C LEU A 117 15.58 -15.94 18.93
N VAL A 118 14.89 -14.92 19.47
CA VAL A 118 15.17 -14.35 20.79
C VAL A 118 14.87 -15.36 21.89
N GLU A 119 13.74 -16.06 21.82
CA GLU A 119 13.40 -17.14 22.75
C GLU A 119 14.44 -18.27 22.71
N ILE A 120 14.84 -18.72 21.51
CA ILE A 120 15.87 -19.75 21.34
C ILE A 120 17.23 -19.28 21.90
N ARG A 121 17.61 -18.02 21.65
CA ARG A 121 18.84 -17.43 22.22
C ARG A 121 18.80 -17.45 23.74
N ASP A 122 17.67 -17.05 24.32
CA ASP A 122 17.52 -16.93 25.78
C ASP A 122 17.48 -18.31 26.44
N LEU A 123 16.84 -19.30 25.82
CA LEU A 123 16.90 -20.71 26.22
C LEU A 123 18.33 -21.27 26.16
N LEU A 124 19.09 -20.95 25.11
CA LEU A 124 20.47 -21.39 24.94
C LEU A 124 21.43 -20.69 25.92
N ALA A 125 21.11 -19.45 26.32
CA ALA A 125 21.83 -18.69 27.34
C ALA A 125 21.41 -19.06 28.77
N GLY A 126 20.47 -19.99 28.96
CA GLY A 126 19.99 -20.42 30.27
C GLY A 126 19.13 -19.39 31.01
N ARG A 127 18.52 -18.44 30.30
CA ARG A 127 17.57 -17.48 30.86
C ARG A 127 16.14 -18.07 30.86
N PRO A 128 15.32 -17.81 31.88
CA PRO A 128 13.90 -18.17 31.86
C PRO A 128 13.18 -17.44 30.73
N LEU A 129 12.17 -18.07 30.11
CA LEU A 129 11.34 -17.48 29.05
C LEU A 129 10.64 -16.22 29.56
N THR A 130 11.12 -15.04 29.15
CA THR A 130 10.38 -13.79 29.33
C THR A 130 9.45 -13.63 28.13
N HIS A 131 8.17 -13.99 28.31
CA HIS A 131 7.13 -13.63 27.35
C HIS A 131 7.03 -12.09 27.28
N PRO A 132 7.19 -11.46 26.10
CA PRO A 132 7.01 -10.02 25.93
C PRO A 132 5.51 -9.70 25.89
N SER A 133 4.87 -9.83 27.06
CA SER A 133 3.41 -9.78 27.20
C SER A 133 2.99 -9.10 28.52
N ALA A 134 3.61 -7.95 28.82
CA ALA A 134 3.02 -6.95 29.70
C ALA A 134 3.82 -5.65 29.56
N PRO A 135 3.19 -4.49 29.27
CA PRO A 135 3.78 -3.24 29.72
C PRO A 135 3.84 -3.34 31.25
N GLU A 136 5.04 -3.27 31.83
CA GLU A 136 5.20 -3.17 33.27
C GLU A 136 4.34 -2.00 33.77
N SER A 137 3.23 -2.33 34.43
CA SER A 137 2.55 -1.34 35.25
C SER A 137 3.54 -0.96 36.36
N PRO A 138 3.88 0.33 36.52
CA PRO A 138 4.84 0.73 37.53
C PRO A 138 4.23 0.41 38.89
N SER A 139 4.83 -0.55 39.59
CA SER A 139 4.47 -0.90 40.96
C SER A 139 4.44 0.37 41.81
N SER A 140 3.26 0.71 42.33
CA SER A 140 3.11 1.76 43.33
C SER A 140 3.83 1.30 44.58
N ASN A 141 4.98 1.90 44.88
CA ASN A 141 5.67 1.66 46.12
C ASN A 141 5.49 2.88 47.01
N SER A 142 4.66 2.67 48.05
CA SER A 142 4.55 3.38 49.34
C SER A 142 4.19 4.87 49.33
#